data_AF-A0A6V7XHG5-F1
#
_entry.id   AF-A0A6V7XHG5-F1
#
_cell.length_a   1.000
_cell.length_b   1.000
_cell.length_c   1.000
_cell.angle_alpha   90.00
_cell.angle_beta   90.00
_cell.angle_gamma   90.00
#
_symmetry.space_group_name_H-M   'P 1'
#
loop_
_entity.id
_entity.type
_entity.pdbx_description
1 polymer ?
#
loop_
_entity_poly.entity_id
_entity_poly.type
_entity_poly.pdbx_seq_one_letter_code
_entity_poly.pdbx_strand_id
1 'polypeptide(L)'
;MFTWKKPQDFHSSLQRFADVGRDAGSRAKHFKLIFENLTIEEKRQLIESFGFEIYHLIDSLMLSHYGQLIEQQTIADLTAATYTTALDILEQVLLNAPEFVGIGWQRNGIEFILKMVLHPRNEIAVRKLAIRLFIIFFLLFLNV
;
A
#
# COMPACT_ATOMS: atom_id res chain seq x y z
N MET A 1 21.66 -2.90 -9.21
CA MET A 1 20.83 -1.70 -9.40
C MET A 1 20.27 -1.75 -10.82
N PHE A 2 18.97 -2.06 -10.96
CA PHE A 2 18.31 -2.14 -12.26
C PHE A 2 18.11 -0.73 -12.82
N THR A 3 18.40 -0.53 -14.11
CA THR A 3 18.25 0.79 -14.76
C THR A 3 17.03 0.80 -15.65
N TRP A 4 15.99 1.50 -15.19
CA TRP A 4 14.77 1.74 -15.95
C TRP A 4 15.07 2.65 -17.14
N LYS A 5 14.79 2.20 -18.36
CA LYS A 5 14.81 3.06 -19.56
C LYS A 5 13.43 3.69 -19.75
N LYS A 6 13.06 4.59 -18.84
CA LYS A 6 11.77 5.32 -18.87
C LYS A 6 12.03 6.83 -19.04
N PRO A 7 11.01 7.63 -19.44
CA PRO A 7 11.16 9.07 -19.59
C PRO A 7 11.61 9.77 -18.29
N GLN A 8 12.16 10.98 -18.40
CA GLN A 8 12.60 11.77 -17.24
C GLN A 8 11.49 12.01 -16.20
N ASP A 9 10.24 12.13 -16.64
CA ASP A 9 9.08 12.30 -15.75
C ASP A 9 8.82 11.08 -14.87
N PHE A 10 9.15 9.87 -15.36
CA PHE A 10 9.09 8.64 -14.57
C PHE A 10 10.10 8.69 -13.43
N HIS A 11 11.35 9.01 -13.74
CA HIS A 11 12.41 9.10 -12.72
C HIS A 11 12.12 10.20 -11.69
N SER A 12 11.58 11.33 -12.15
CA SER A 12 11.17 12.43 -11.27
C SER A 12 10.05 11.99 -10.33
N SER A 13 9.05 11.27 -10.84
CA SER A 13 7.98 10.72 -10.00
C SER A 13 8.51 9.67 -9.04
N LEU A 14 9.43 8.81 -9.49
CA LEU A 14 10.02 7.74 -8.68
C LEU A 14 10.75 8.33 -7.47
N GLN A 15 11.56 9.37 -7.69
CA GLN A 15 12.24 10.08 -6.61
C GLN A 15 11.25 10.69 -5.62
N ARG A 16 10.13 11.27 -6.10
CA ARG A 16 9.10 11.85 -5.22
C ARG A 16 8.34 10.79 -4.43
N PHE A 17 8.11 9.61 -5.01
CA PHE A 17 7.52 8.48 -4.29
C PHE A 17 8.47 7.93 -3.23
N ALA A 18 9.75 7.78 -3.57
CA ALA A 18 10.77 7.19 -2.70
C ALA A 18 11.23 8.12 -1.57
N ASP A 19 10.99 9.43 -1.68
CA ASP A 19 11.26 10.41 -0.62
C ASP A 19 10.32 10.21 0.58
N VAL A 20 10.78 9.44 1.56
CA VAL A 20 10.02 9.10 2.77
C VAL A 20 9.65 10.32 3.62
N GLY A 21 10.43 11.41 3.53
CA GLY A 21 10.14 12.67 4.23
C GLY A 21 9.01 13.50 3.60
N ARG A 22 8.55 13.12 2.40
CA ARG A 22 7.47 13.80 1.70
C ARG A 22 6.10 13.35 2.22
N ASP A 23 5.11 14.26 2.10
CA ASP A 23 3.71 13.98 2.38
C ASP A 23 3.21 12.68 1.72
N ALA A 24 2.53 11.84 2.50
CA ALA A 24 2.07 10.52 2.08
C ALA A 24 1.07 10.59 0.92
N GLY A 25 0.17 11.59 0.91
CA GLY A 25 -0.77 11.80 -0.20
C GLY A 25 -0.07 12.13 -1.51
N SER A 26 0.97 12.98 -1.47
CA SER A 26 1.81 13.28 -2.63
C SER A 26 2.57 12.05 -3.12
N ARG A 27 3.15 11.27 -2.20
CA ARG A 27 3.85 10.02 -2.53
C ARG A 27 2.92 9.00 -3.18
N ALA A 28 1.70 8.83 -2.67
CA ALA A 28 0.69 7.93 -3.24
C ALA A 28 0.30 8.31 -4.67
N LYS A 29 0.15 9.61 -4.97
CA LYS A 29 -0.12 10.09 -6.33
C LYS A 29 1.01 9.71 -7.29
N HIS A 30 2.27 9.91 -6.89
CA HIS A 30 3.42 9.57 -7.72
C HIS A 30 3.61 8.06 -7.86
N PHE A 31 3.37 7.28 -6.80
CA PHE A 31 3.35 5.82 -6.87
C PHE A 31 2.35 5.36 -7.94
N LYS A 32 1.10 5.82 -7.88
CA LYS A 32 0.06 5.44 -8.83
C LYS A 32 0.43 5.81 -10.27
N LEU A 33 0.92 7.03 -10.50
CA LEU A 33 1.35 7.50 -11.82
C LEU A 33 2.43 6.60 -12.44
N ILE A 34 3.40 6.18 -11.64
CA ILE A 34 4.45 5.25 -12.08
C ILE A 34 3.84 3.88 -12.34
N PHE A 35 3.14 3.34 -11.34
CA PHE A 35 2.71 1.95 -11.28
C PHE A 35 1.74 1.57 -12.41
N GLU A 36 0.83 2.48 -12.79
CA GLU A 36 -0.13 2.26 -13.89
C GLU A 36 0.54 2.08 -15.26
N ASN A 37 1.76 2.63 -15.44
CA ASN A 37 2.51 2.60 -16.68
C ASN A 37 3.58 1.48 -16.73
N LEU A 38 3.58 0.58 -15.74
CA LEU A 38 4.49 -0.54 -15.66
C LEU A 38 3.85 -1.84 -16.17
N THR A 39 4.64 -2.65 -16.86
CA THR A 39 4.29 -4.05 -17.13
C THR A 39 4.25 -4.87 -15.82
N ILE A 40 3.72 -6.10 -15.86
CA ILE A 40 3.66 -6.98 -14.68
C ILE A 40 5.06 -7.24 -14.11
N GLU A 41 6.04 -7.57 -14.95
CA GLU A 41 7.42 -7.82 -14.50
C GLU A 41 8.05 -6.55 -13.92
N GLU A 42 7.75 -5.40 -14.52
CA GLU A 42 8.21 -4.12 -14.01
C GLU A 42 7.58 -3.78 -12.64
N LYS A 43 6.28 -4.03 -12.45
CA LYS A 43 5.61 -3.83 -11.15
C LYS A 43 6.24 -4.69 -10.07
N ARG A 44 6.48 -5.96 -10.36
CA ARG A 44 7.16 -6.91 -9.47
C ARG A 44 8.53 -6.39 -9.04
N GLN A 45 9.34 -5.94 -10.00
CA GLN A 45 10.67 -5.37 -9.74
C GLN A 45 10.62 -4.07 -8.91
N LEU A 46 9.65 -3.20 -9.16
CA LEU A 46 9.45 -1.99 -8.35
C LEU A 46 9.16 -2.38 -6.90
N ILE A 47 8.26 -3.35 -6.68
CA ILE A 47 7.89 -3.80 -5.34
C ILE A 47 9.08 -4.43 -4.61
N GLU A 48 9.88 -5.23 -5.31
CA GLU A 48 11.11 -5.81 -4.77
C GLU A 48 12.14 -4.72 -4.41
N SER A 49 12.34 -3.74 -5.30
CA SER A 49 13.38 -2.71 -5.15
C SER A 49 13.02 -1.63 -4.14
N PHE A 50 11.73 -1.31 -3.98
CA PHE A 50 11.23 -0.22 -3.14
C PHE A 50 10.25 -0.72 -2.08
N GLY A 51 10.37 -1.97 -1.65
CA GLY A 51 9.44 -2.59 -0.70
C GLY A 51 9.33 -1.79 0.58
N PHE A 52 10.45 -1.33 1.14
CA PHE A 52 10.47 -0.48 2.33
C PHE A 52 9.63 0.79 2.15
N GLU A 53 9.84 1.53 1.06
CA GLU A 53 9.15 2.78 0.77
C GLU A 53 7.66 2.57 0.55
N ILE A 54 7.28 1.45 -0.09
CA ILE A 54 5.87 1.07 -0.32
C ILE A 54 5.18 0.77 1.01
N TYR A 55 5.73 -0.09 1.85
CA TYR A 55 5.11 -0.39 3.14
C TYR A 55 5.09 0.81 4.07
N HIS A 56 6.17 1.60 4.11
CA HIS A 56 6.16 2.87 4.85
C HIS A 56 5.07 3.81 4.34
N LEU A 57 4.83 3.89 3.03
CA LEU A 57 3.76 4.69 2.46
C LEU A 57 2.39 4.19 2.93
N ILE A 58 2.14 2.88 2.86
CA ILE A 58 0.90 2.27 3.36
C ILE A 58 0.71 2.61 4.84
N ASP A 59 1.72 2.40 5.68
CA ASP A 59 1.68 2.69 7.11
C ASP A 59 1.42 4.18 7.38
N SER A 60 2.04 5.08 6.64
CA SER A 60 1.86 6.54 6.79
C SER A 60 0.43 6.97 6.45
N LEU A 61 -0.13 6.44 5.36
CA LEU A 61 -1.52 6.69 4.98
C LEU A 61 -2.49 6.14 6.04
N MET A 62 -2.18 4.97 6.60
CA MET A 62 -3.00 4.31 7.61
C MET A 62 -2.97 5.00 8.98
N LEU A 63 -1.79 5.40 9.46
CA LEU A 63 -1.61 5.98 10.79
C LEU A 63 -2.38 7.30 10.97
N SER A 64 -2.44 8.12 9.91
CA SER A 64 -3.20 9.37 9.88
C SER A 64 -4.69 9.20 10.23
N HIS A 65 -5.25 8.04 9.93
CA HIS A 65 -6.66 7.73 10.11
C HIS A 65 -6.92 6.88 11.36
N TYR A 66 -6.00 5.96 11.72
CA TYR A 66 -6.14 5.16 12.94
C TYR A 66 -6.18 6.04 14.21
N GLY A 67 -5.45 7.16 14.24
CA GLY A 67 -5.55 8.15 15.32
C GLY A 67 -6.96 8.72 15.47
N GLN A 68 -7.60 9.13 14.36
CA GLN A 68 -8.96 9.68 14.36
C GLN A 68 -10.01 8.65 14.82
N LEU A 69 -9.84 7.38 14.44
CA LEU A 69 -10.69 6.26 14.87
C LEU A 69 -10.66 6.00 16.38
N ILE A 70 -9.46 6.07 16.98
CA ILE A 70 -9.28 5.86 18.43
C ILE A 70 -9.88 7.04 19.20
N GLU A 71 -9.63 8.26 18.73
CA GLU A 71 -10.06 9.51 19.34
C GLU A 71 -11.58 9.77 19.23
N GLN A 72 -12.35 8.83 18.65
CA GLN A 72 -13.80 8.91 18.49
C GLN A 72 -14.28 10.12 17.68
N GLN A 73 -13.42 10.65 16.81
CA GLN A 73 -13.78 11.75 15.93
C GLN A 73 -14.58 11.24 14.75
N THR A 74 -15.48 12.07 14.22
CA THR A 74 -16.14 11.78 12.94
C THR A 74 -15.07 11.68 11.87
N ILE A 75 -14.95 10.50 11.26
CA ILE A 75 -14.02 10.26 10.16
C ILE A 75 -14.50 11.09 8.98
N ALA A 76 -13.71 12.08 8.55
CA ALA A 76 -14.03 12.85 7.36
C ALA A 76 -13.91 12.00 6.09
N ASP A 77 -14.70 12.30 5.06
CA ASP A 77 -14.68 11.58 3.76
C ASP A 77 -13.27 11.50 3.12
N LEU A 78 -12.48 12.56 3.30
CA LEU A 78 -11.08 12.62 2.85
C LEU A 78 -10.19 11.58 3.54
N THR A 79 -10.47 11.26 4.80
CA THR A 79 -9.75 10.24 5.55
C THR A 79 -10.13 8.83 5.07
N ALA A 80 -11.38 8.62 4.65
CA ALA A 80 -11.82 7.35 4.07
C ALA A 80 -11.17 7.06 2.70
N ALA A 81 -11.05 8.07 1.83
CA ALA A 81 -10.36 7.95 0.53
C ALA A 81 -8.85 7.64 0.68
N THR A 82 -8.25 8.09 1.78
CA THR A 82 -6.85 7.81 2.12
C THR A 82 -6.67 6.34 2.48
N TYR A 83 -7.60 5.78 3.25
CA TYR A 83 -7.64 4.36 3.60
C TYR A 83 -7.81 3.45 2.38
N THR A 84 -8.75 3.79 1.49
CA THR A 84 -8.92 3.02 0.24
C THR A 84 -7.66 3.07 -0.61
N THR A 85 -6.99 4.23 -0.68
CA THR A 85 -5.71 4.36 -1.39
C THR A 85 -4.63 3.44 -0.80
N ALA A 86 -4.50 3.38 0.53
CA ALA A 86 -3.55 2.49 1.20
C ALA A 86 -3.85 1.01 0.91
N LEU A 87 -5.13 0.64 0.95
CA LEU A 87 -5.59 -0.72 0.66
C LEU A 87 -5.39 -1.10 -0.82
N ASP A 88 -5.60 -0.17 -1.75
CA ASP A 88 -5.35 -0.37 -3.17
C ASP A 88 -3.86 -0.61 -3.45
N ILE A 89 -2.97 0.14 -2.77
CA ILE A 89 -1.51 -0.08 -2.87
C ILE A 89 -1.15 -1.46 -2.32
N LEU A 90 -1.71 -1.86 -1.17
CA LEU A 90 -1.51 -3.20 -0.62
C LEU A 90 -2.01 -4.29 -1.58
N GLU A 91 -3.17 -4.09 -2.22
CA GLU A 91 -3.66 -5.01 -3.25
C GLU A 91 -2.64 -5.21 -4.37
N GLN A 92 -2.03 -4.12 -4.86
CA GLN A 92 -1.02 -4.20 -5.89
C GLN A 92 0.20 -5.01 -5.44
N VAL A 93 0.62 -4.87 -4.18
CA VAL A 93 1.71 -5.69 -3.62
C VAL A 93 1.32 -7.17 -3.61
N LEU A 94 0.14 -7.50 -3.09
CA LEU A 94 -0.32 -8.89 -3.00
C LEU A 94 -0.44 -9.56 -4.38
N LEU A 95 -0.91 -8.83 -5.39
CA LEU A 95 -1.17 -9.39 -6.72
C LEU A 95 0.07 -9.46 -7.63
N ASN A 96 1.00 -8.51 -7.51
CA ASN A 96 2.14 -8.41 -8.44
C ASN A 96 3.46 -8.93 -7.85
N ALA A 97 3.50 -9.22 -6.55
CA ALA A 97 4.71 -9.64 -5.83
C ALA A 97 4.41 -10.70 -4.74
N PRO A 98 3.60 -11.73 -5.02
CA PRO A 98 3.14 -12.69 -4.02
C PRO A 98 4.29 -13.44 -3.32
N GLU A 99 5.40 -13.69 -4.00
CA GLU A 99 6.57 -14.37 -3.46
C GLU A 99 7.27 -13.58 -2.33
N PHE A 100 7.06 -12.26 -2.28
CA PHE A 100 7.59 -11.39 -1.23
C PHE A 100 6.60 -11.25 -0.06
N VAL A 101 5.36 -11.72 -0.23
CA VAL A 101 4.32 -11.73 0.78
C VAL A 101 4.54 -12.94 1.68
N GLY A 102 4.95 -12.71 2.92
CA GLY A 102 5.12 -13.78 3.93
C GLY A 102 6.56 -14.00 4.39
N ILE A 103 7.54 -13.40 3.72
CA ILE A 103 8.95 -13.44 4.12
C ILE A 103 9.23 -12.25 5.05
N GLY A 104 9.90 -12.49 6.17
CA GLY A 104 10.44 -11.44 7.03
C GLY A 104 9.39 -10.48 7.62
N TRP A 105 9.67 -9.18 7.56
CA TRP A 105 8.90 -8.14 8.25
C TRP A 105 7.60 -7.77 7.52
N GLN A 106 7.52 -8.02 6.21
CA GLN A 106 6.38 -7.71 5.36
C GLN A 106 5.11 -8.41 5.85
N ARG A 107 5.24 -9.67 6.30
CA ARG A 107 4.14 -10.43 6.89
C ARG A 107 3.50 -9.69 8.07
N ASN A 108 4.34 -9.27 9.02
CA ASN A 108 3.89 -8.58 10.22
C ASN A 108 3.21 -7.24 9.87
N GLY A 109 3.76 -6.52 8.88
CA GLY A 109 3.16 -5.29 8.37
C GLY A 109 1.75 -5.52 7.80
N ILE A 110 1.58 -6.52 6.95
CA ILE A 110 0.27 -6.85 6.36
C ILE A 110 -0.73 -7.28 7.43
N GLU A 111 -0.34 -8.17 8.36
CA GLU A 111 -1.19 -8.60 9.46
C GLU A 111 -1.64 -7.42 10.34
N PHE A 112 -0.74 -6.47 10.60
CA PHE A 112 -1.03 -5.25 11.35
C PHE A 112 -2.05 -4.36 10.60
N ILE A 113 -1.81 -4.10 9.31
CA ILE A 113 -2.73 -3.31 8.47
C ILE A 113 -4.12 -3.94 8.48
N LEU A 114 -4.23 -5.25 8.23
CA LEU A 114 -5.50 -5.97 8.21
C LEU A 114 -6.27 -5.86 9.54
N LYS A 115 -5.58 -5.96 10.68
CA LYS A 115 -6.20 -5.75 12.00
C LYS A 115 -6.76 -4.34 12.15
N MET A 116 -6.04 -3.31 11.67
CA MET A 116 -6.50 -1.93 11.73
C MET A 116 -7.72 -1.67 10.84
N VAL A 117 -7.73 -2.18 9.59
CA VAL A 117 -8.84 -1.94 8.66
C VAL A 117 -10.09 -2.77 8.96
N LEU A 118 -9.95 -3.92 9.62
CA LEU A 118 -11.09 -4.73 10.05
C LEU A 118 -11.76 -4.22 11.33
N HIS A 119 -11.24 -3.15 11.95
CA HIS A 119 -11.81 -2.60 13.17
C HIS A 119 -13.30 -2.26 13.00
N PRO A 120 -14.20 -2.62 13.96
CA PRO A 120 -15.65 -2.45 13.80
C PRO A 120 -16.15 -1.01 13.63
N ARG A 121 -15.31 -0.02 13.91
CA ARG A 121 -15.62 1.41 13.69
C ARG A 121 -15.33 1.89 12.27
N ASN A 122 -14.61 1.12 11.46
CA ASN A 122 -14.42 1.46 10.05
C ASN A 122 -15.72 1.33 9.29
N GLU A 123 -15.88 2.11 8.22
CA GLU A 123 -16.97 1.97 7.27
C GLU A 123 -17.07 0.55 6.71
N ILE A 124 -18.30 0.10 6.44
CA ILE A 124 -18.55 -1.25 5.90
C ILE A 124 -17.81 -1.45 4.57
N ALA A 125 -17.71 -0.42 3.74
CA ALA A 125 -16.99 -0.46 2.46
C ALA A 125 -15.50 -0.77 2.67
N VAL A 126 -14.85 -0.12 3.63
CA VAL A 126 -13.45 -0.36 4.01
C VAL A 126 -13.28 -1.80 4.52
N ARG A 127 -14.16 -2.26 5.41
CA ARG A 127 -14.09 -3.63 5.94
C ARG A 127 -14.28 -4.67 4.84
N LYS A 128 -15.14 -4.44 3.86
CA LYS A 128 -15.31 -5.34 2.70
C LYS A 128 -14.03 -5.44 1.88
N LEU A 129 -13.36 -4.32 1.61
CA LEU A 129 -12.04 -4.31 0.94
C LEU A 129 -11.01 -5.08 1.75
N ALA A 130 -10.96 -4.84 3.06
CA ALA A 130 -10.06 -5.54 3.97
C ALA A 130 -10.27 -7.05 3.98
N ILE A 131 -11.52 -7.52 4.00
CA ILE A 131 -11.86 -8.96 3.94
C ILE A 131 -11.38 -9.56 2.62
N ARG A 132 -11.58 -8.86 1.49
CA ARG A 132 -11.07 -9.30 0.19
C ARG A 132 -9.55 -9.46 0.20
N LEU A 133 -8.82 -8.48 0.75
CA LEU A 133 -7.36 -8.53 0.86
C LEU A 133 -6.90 -9.62 1.82
N PHE A 134 -7.60 -9.84 2.92
CA PHE A 134 -7.34 -10.95 3.83
C PHE A 134 -7.47 -12.29 3.11
N ILE A 135 -8.50 -12.49 2.28
CA ILE A 135 -8.67 -13.72 1.51
C ILE A 135 -7.52 -13.91 0.51
N ILE A 136 -7.13 -12.87 -0.22
CA ILE A 136 -5.98 -12.92 -1.14
C ILE A 136 -4.72 -13.30 -0.36
N PHE A 137 -4.41 -12.58 0.72
CA PHE A 137 -3.26 -12.83 1.58
C PHE A 137 -3.26 -14.28 2.10
N PHE A 138 -4.38 -14.75 2.65
CA PHE A 138 -4.52 -16.11 3.16
C PHE A 138 -4.31 -17.18 2.09
N LEU A 139 -4.87 -16.98 0.89
CA LEU A 139 -4.66 -17.90 -0.23
C LEU A 139 -3.19 -17.94 -0.66
N LEU A 140 -2.48 -16.82 -0.63
CA LEU A 140 -1.05 -16.80 -0.92
C LEU A 140 -0.25 -17.61 0.11
N PHE A 141 -0.59 -17.60 1.40
CA PHE A 141 0.07 -18.45 2.41
C PHE A 141 -0.16 -19.94 2.18
N LEU A 142 -1.32 -20.34 1.69
CA LEU A 142 -1.61 -21.77 1.50
C LEU A 142 -0.87 -22.38 0.30
N ASN A 143 -0.34 -21.54 -0.61
CA ASN A 143 0.34 -21.97 -1.83
C ASN A 143 1.88 -21.85 -1.75
N VAL A 144 2.44 -21.52 -0.59
CA VAL A 144 3.87 -21.49 -0.27
C VAL A 144 4.18 -22.60 0.72
#